data_AF-A0A9P3UQT6-F1
#
_entry.id   AF-A0A9P3UQT6-F1
#
_cell.length_a   1.000
_cell.length_b   1.000
_cell.length_c   1.000
_cell.angle_alpha   90.00
_cell.angle_beta   90.00
_cell.angle_gamma   90.00
#
_symmetry.space_group_name_H-M   'P 1'
#
loop_
_entity.id
_entity.type
_entity.pdbx_description
1 polymer ?
#
loop_
_entity_poly.entity_id
_entity_poly.type
_entity_poly.pdbx_seq_one_letter_code
_entity_poly.pdbx_strand_id
1 'polypeptide(L)'
;MRTHGFFYAVNHGCTPEQTNRIFSIAHLAFDGVASRGRPMMAYRRRGSGSVNRHLHKRSHPEALRSFLPMIDDFARHDHYNILRPILGLLALGLKLPQDTLVDQHGYDARGQTSVRFMKYHPRSAEEAKTKNVWLKGRTDFGSITILWSQPVGGLGILSPDMEAGSTHRNRAVEYLRVYVCCL
;
A
#
# COMPACT_ATOMS: atom_id res chain seq x y z
N MET A 1 3.56 10.37 16.19
CA MET A 1 4.08 9.01 15.93
C MET A 1 4.95 8.41 17.05
N ARG A 2 5.04 8.99 18.27
CA ARG A 2 5.97 8.52 19.31
C ARG A 2 5.60 7.22 20.03
N THR A 3 4.33 6.79 19.96
CA THR A 3 3.81 5.67 20.74
C THR A 3 3.66 4.40 19.90
N HIS A 4 2.81 4.45 18.88
CA HIS A 4 2.42 3.25 18.12
C HIS A 4 3.03 3.19 16.72
N GLY A 5 3.52 4.30 16.17
CA GLY A 5 3.96 4.38 14.77
C GLY A 5 2.84 4.25 13.71
N PHE A 6 1.58 4.08 14.14
CA PHE A 6 0.40 3.95 13.28
C PHE A 6 -0.70 4.92 13.71
N PHE A 7 -1.51 5.36 12.75
CA PHE A 7 -2.75 6.11 12.96
C PHE A 7 -3.67 5.94 11.75
N TYR A 8 -4.95 6.27 11.94
CA TYR A 8 -5.94 6.32 10.87
C TYR A 8 -6.12 7.77 10.41
N ALA A 9 -6.14 7.98 9.10
CA ALA A 9 -6.56 9.23 8.49
C ALA A 9 -8.01 9.08 8.01
N VAL A 10 -8.86 10.04 8.37
CA VAL A 10 -10.25 10.13 7.91
C VAL A 10 -10.44 11.48 7.21
N ASN A 11 -11.55 11.64 6.46
CA ASN A 11 -11.84 12.88 5.72
C ASN A 11 -10.72 13.28 4.73
N HIS A 12 -10.02 12.29 4.16
CA HIS A 12 -8.90 12.49 3.24
C HIS A 12 -9.32 12.87 1.81
N GLY A 13 -10.63 12.83 1.49
CA GLY A 13 -11.18 13.31 0.21
C GLY A 13 -11.37 12.25 -0.88
N CYS A 14 -10.99 10.99 -0.64
CA CYS A 14 -11.37 9.87 -1.51
C CYS A 14 -12.72 9.29 -1.09
N THR A 15 -13.60 9.05 -2.06
CA THR A 15 -14.88 8.36 -1.80
C THR A 15 -14.71 6.84 -1.75
N PRO A 16 -15.65 6.11 -1.12
CA PRO A 16 -15.67 4.65 -1.17
C PRO A 16 -15.71 4.10 -2.60
N GLU A 17 -16.40 4.76 -3.53
CA GLU A 17 -16.49 4.34 -4.94
C GLU A 17 -15.13 4.45 -5.64
N GLN A 18 -14.40 5.55 -5.40
CA GLN A 18 -13.06 5.74 -5.96
C GLN A 18 -12.10 4.66 -5.46
N THR A 19 -12.09 4.41 -4.15
CA THR A 19 -11.23 3.38 -3.56
C THR A 19 -11.61 1.97 -4.04
N ASN A 20 -12.89 1.63 -4.06
CA ASN A 20 -13.40 0.35 -4.60
C ASN A 20 -13.03 0.13 -6.07
N ARG A 21 -12.97 1.19 -6.86
CA ARG A 21 -12.54 1.11 -8.26
C ARG A 21 -11.06 0.75 -8.38
N ILE A 22 -10.20 1.30 -7.52
CA ILE A 22 -8.79 0.92 -7.47
C ILE A 22 -8.62 -0.54 -7.04
N PHE A 23 -9.41 -1.02 -6.06
CA PHE A 23 -9.43 -2.45 -5.72
C PHE A 23 -9.87 -3.32 -6.90
N SER A 24 -10.90 -2.90 -7.65
CA SER A 24 -11.38 -3.60 -8.84
C SER A 24 -10.29 -3.73 -9.91
N ILE A 25 -9.54 -2.66 -10.15
CA ILE A 25 -8.37 -2.67 -11.06
C ILE A 25 -7.29 -3.63 -10.55
N ALA A 26 -7.05 -3.66 -9.24
CA ALA A 26 -6.12 -4.59 -8.63
C ALA A 26 -6.52 -6.04 -8.89
N HIS A 27 -7.79 -6.41 -8.69
CA HIS A 27 -8.27 -7.78 -8.97
C HIS A 27 -8.07 -8.13 -10.44
N LEU A 28 -8.45 -7.24 -11.36
CA LEU A 28 -8.28 -7.44 -12.79
C LEU A 28 -6.81 -7.64 -13.17
N ALA A 29 -5.90 -6.87 -12.56
CA ALA A 29 -4.47 -7.03 -12.76
C ALA A 29 -3.96 -8.40 -12.26
N PHE A 30 -4.48 -8.91 -11.14
CA PHE A 30 -4.08 -10.20 -10.60
C PHE A 30 -4.68 -11.39 -11.35
N ASP A 31 -5.95 -11.30 -11.75
CA ASP A 31 -6.67 -12.38 -12.41
C ASP A 31 -6.25 -12.50 -13.89
N GLY A 32 -5.97 -11.38 -14.56
CA GLY A 32 -5.49 -11.34 -15.93
C GLY A 32 -4.07 -11.87 -16.15
N VAL A 33 -3.24 -11.90 -15.11
CA VAL A 33 -1.86 -12.42 -15.17
C VAL A 33 -1.81 -13.95 -15.11
N ALA A 34 -2.83 -14.60 -14.54
CA ALA A 34 -2.91 -16.06 -14.45
C ALA A 34 -3.06 -16.74 -15.82
N SER A 35 -3.55 -16.03 -16.85
CA SER A 35 -3.94 -16.62 -18.14
C SER A 35 -2.92 -16.47 -19.27
N ARG A 36 -1.87 -15.63 -19.15
CA ARG A 36 -1.06 -15.23 -20.33
C ARG A 36 0.47 -15.27 -20.22
N GLY A 37 1.03 -15.95 -19.23
CA GLY A 37 2.46 -16.30 -19.24
C GLY A 37 3.42 -15.12 -18.96
N ARG A 38 4.26 -15.30 -17.93
CA ARG A 38 5.25 -14.37 -17.37
C ARG A 38 4.70 -13.04 -16.81
N PRO A 39 4.66 -12.86 -15.48
CA PRO A 39 4.30 -11.59 -14.89
C PRO A 39 5.47 -10.60 -15.06
N MET A 40 5.23 -9.53 -15.81
CA MET A 40 6.20 -8.44 -15.97
C MET A 40 6.17 -7.44 -14.81
N MET A 41 5.15 -7.54 -13.94
CA MET A 41 5.29 -7.18 -12.54
C MET A 41 6.03 -8.31 -11.83
N ALA A 42 6.90 -8.03 -10.86
CA ALA A 42 7.51 -9.08 -10.04
C ALA A 42 6.46 -9.77 -9.13
N TYR A 43 5.53 -10.51 -9.72
CA TYR A 43 4.56 -11.34 -9.04
C TYR A 43 5.32 -12.56 -8.53
N ARG A 44 5.96 -12.40 -7.36
CA ARG A 44 6.42 -13.56 -6.60
C ARG A 44 5.20 -14.45 -6.32
N ARG A 45 5.39 -15.77 -6.22
CA ARG A 45 4.40 -16.80 -5.80
C ARG A 45 3.54 -16.45 -4.55
N ARG A 46 3.76 -15.30 -3.90
CA ARG A 46 3.08 -14.76 -2.71
C ARG A 46 2.12 -13.59 -3.00
N GLY A 47 1.65 -13.39 -4.24
CA GLY A 47 0.49 -12.52 -4.48
C GLY A 47 0.74 -11.00 -4.45
N SER A 48 1.97 -10.52 -4.72
CA SER A 48 2.26 -9.07 -4.68
C SER A 48 2.81 -8.52 -5.98
N GLY A 49 2.25 -7.40 -6.46
CA GLY A 49 2.75 -6.64 -7.62
C GLY A 49 3.02 -5.17 -7.24
N SER A 50 4.17 -4.64 -7.63
CA SER A 50 4.53 -3.23 -7.41
C SER A 50 4.58 -2.50 -8.74
N VAL A 51 3.91 -1.35 -8.78
CA VAL A 51 3.86 -0.39 -9.88
C VAL A 51 4.59 0.86 -9.40
N ASN A 52 5.65 1.26 -10.11
CA ASN A 52 6.36 2.51 -9.77
C ASN A 52 5.42 3.72 -9.93
N ARG A 53 5.61 4.79 -9.14
CA ARG A 53 4.80 6.02 -9.28
C ARG A 53 4.80 6.56 -10.73
N HIS A 54 5.93 6.46 -11.42
CA HIS A 54 6.01 6.83 -12.82
C HIS A 54 5.60 5.65 -13.68
N LEU A 55 4.31 5.60 -13.99
CA LEU A 55 3.70 4.53 -14.76
C LEU A 55 4.36 4.36 -16.14
N HIS A 56 4.86 5.43 -16.76
CA HIS A 56 5.45 5.35 -18.09
C HIS A 56 6.90 4.82 -18.12
N LYS A 57 7.58 4.69 -16.97
CA LYS A 57 9.00 4.22 -16.93
C LYS A 57 9.14 2.71 -17.18
N ARG A 58 8.05 1.96 -17.14
CA ARG A 58 8.02 0.51 -17.39
C ARG A 58 6.79 0.16 -18.21
N SER A 59 6.92 -0.84 -19.07
CA SER A 59 5.76 -1.40 -19.74
C SER A 59 4.84 -2.09 -18.72
N HIS A 60 3.53 -2.01 -18.93
CA HIS A 60 2.51 -2.63 -18.08
C HIS A 60 1.75 -3.71 -18.83
N PRO A 61 1.21 -4.72 -18.12
CA PRO A 61 0.29 -5.69 -18.71
C PRO A 61 -0.84 -4.98 -19.46
N GLU A 62 -1.23 -5.52 -20.61
CA GLU A 62 -2.29 -4.93 -21.46
C GLU A 62 -3.56 -4.62 -20.68
N ALA A 63 -3.97 -5.56 -19.81
CA ALA A 63 -5.11 -5.42 -18.91
C ALA A 63 -5.07 -4.18 -18.01
N LEU A 64 -3.88 -3.67 -17.66
CA LEU A 64 -3.71 -2.52 -16.77
C LEU A 64 -3.53 -1.19 -17.52
N ARG A 65 -3.17 -1.22 -18.82
CA ARG A 65 -2.79 -0.01 -19.58
C ARG A 65 -3.90 1.04 -19.60
N SER A 66 -5.15 0.61 -19.82
CA SER A 66 -6.32 1.49 -19.85
C SER A 66 -6.63 2.13 -18.49
N PHE A 67 -6.12 1.56 -17.40
CA PHE A 67 -6.35 2.04 -16.04
C PHE A 67 -5.18 2.83 -15.46
N LEU A 68 -4.07 2.98 -16.20
CA LEU A 68 -2.90 3.75 -15.74
C LEU A 68 -3.25 5.19 -15.35
N PRO A 69 -4.05 5.97 -16.12
CA PRO A 69 -4.41 7.33 -15.71
C PRO A 69 -5.07 7.36 -14.33
N MET A 70 -5.94 6.38 -14.05
CA MET A 70 -6.62 6.29 -12.76
C MET A 70 -5.69 5.93 -11.60
N ILE A 71 -4.70 5.08 -11.86
CA ILE A 71 -3.66 4.74 -10.86
C ILE A 71 -2.77 5.97 -10.60
N ASP A 72 -2.48 6.77 -11.63
CA ASP A 72 -1.72 8.02 -11.49
C ASP A 72 -2.49 9.04 -10.64
N ASP A 73 -3.76 9.28 -10.96
CA ASP A 73 -4.64 10.18 -10.21
C ASP A 73 -4.74 9.77 -8.74
N PHE A 74 -4.88 8.46 -8.49
CA PHE A 74 -4.91 7.93 -7.13
C PHE A 74 -3.58 8.14 -6.40
N ALA A 75 -2.45 7.88 -7.05
CA ALA A 75 -1.13 8.11 -6.48
C ALA A 75 -0.87 9.60 -6.20
N ARG A 76 -1.37 10.50 -7.06
CA ARG A 76 -1.32 11.96 -6.85
C ARG A 76 -2.18 12.37 -5.66
N HIS A 77 -3.39 11.85 -5.55
CA HIS A 77 -4.26 12.13 -4.40
C HIS A 77 -3.58 11.72 -3.08
N ASP A 78 -3.09 10.48 -3.00
CA ASP A 78 -2.38 9.99 -1.81
C ASP A 78 -1.18 10.87 -1.47
N HIS A 79 -0.46 11.37 -2.47
CA HIS A 79 0.68 12.25 -2.26
C HIS A 79 0.27 13.66 -1.80
N TYR A 80 -0.57 14.35 -2.57
CA TYR A 80 -0.83 15.77 -2.35
C TYR A 80 -1.86 16.03 -1.25
N ASN A 81 -2.87 15.16 -1.12
CA ASN A 81 -4.00 15.36 -0.23
C ASN A 81 -3.85 14.62 1.10
N ILE A 82 -3.01 13.58 1.16
CA ILE A 82 -2.82 12.77 2.37
C ILE A 82 -1.40 12.93 2.92
N LEU A 83 -0.38 12.59 2.12
CA LEU A 83 1.00 12.60 2.58
C LEU A 83 1.49 14.00 2.95
N ARG A 84 1.29 15.00 2.08
CA ARG A 84 1.78 16.37 2.33
C ARG A 84 1.23 16.99 3.62
N PRO A 85 -0.09 16.95 3.90
CA PRO A 85 -0.61 17.43 5.19
C PRO A 85 -0.01 16.69 6.39
N ILE A 86 0.14 15.36 6.30
CA ILE A 86 0.74 14.58 7.38
C ILE A 86 2.20 15.01 7.62
N LEU A 87 3.00 15.16 6.56
CA LEU A 87 4.38 15.62 6.67
C LEU A 87 4.47 17.03 7.27
N GLY A 88 3.58 17.93 6.88
CA GLY A 88 3.49 19.27 7.48
C GLY A 88 3.19 19.22 8.98
N LEU A 89 2.21 18.40 9.38
CA LEU A 89 1.87 18.22 10.80
C LEU A 89 3.01 17.58 11.60
N LEU A 90 3.74 16.63 11.00
CA LEU A 90 4.92 16.03 11.62
C LEU A 90 6.06 17.04 11.77
N ALA A 91 6.31 17.88 10.76
CA ALA A 91 7.31 18.93 10.81
C ALA A 91 7.01 19.92 11.96
N LEU A 92 5.76 20.36 12.07
CA LEU A 92 5.30 21.22 13.16
C LEU A 92 5.46 20.55 14.54
N GLY A 93 5.10 19.27 14.65
CA GLY A 93 5.30 18.49 15.88
C GLY A 93 6.77 18.33 16.29
N LEU A 94 7.69 18.40 15.32
CA LEU A 94 9.14 18.42 15.52
C LEU A 94 9.72 19.82 15.71
N LYS A 95 8.88 20.86 15.72
CA LYS A 95 9.29 22.28 15.78
C LYS A 95 10.18 22.70 14.61
N LEU A 96 9.94 22.13 13.43
CA LEU A 96 10.55 22.51 12.17
C LEU A 96 9.58 23.40 11.37
N PRO A 97 10.07 24.19 10.39
CA PRO A 97 9.22 24.83 9.40
C PRO A 97 8.32 23.79 8.72
N GLN A 98 7.03 24.11 8.55
CA GLN A 98 6.01 23.19 8.05
C GLN A 98 6.41 22.49 6.74
N ASP A 99 7.05 23.22 5.84
CA ASP A 99 7.40 22.71 4.51
C ASP A 99 8.67 21.84 4.50
N THR A 100 9.44 21.79 5.59
CA THR A 100 10.74 21.09 5.64
C THR A 100 10.65 19.62 5.20
N LEU A 101 9.66 18.89 5.71
CA LEU A 101 9.46 17.49 5.33
C LEU A 101 8.76 17.36 3.97
N VAL A 102 7.90 18.32 3.61
CA VAL A 102 7.20 18.32 2.32
C VAL A 102 8.18 18.48 1.16
N ASP A 103 9.15 19.39 1.29
CA ASP A 103 10.14 19.71 0.27
C ASP A 103 11.10 18.54 0.01
N GLN A 104 11.41 17.76 1.05
CA GLN A 104 12.17 16.52 0.92
C GLN A 104 11.40 15.41 0.20
N HIS A 105 10.07 15.51 0.13
CA HIS A 105 9.18 14.50 -0.43
C HIS A 105 8.52 14.98 -1.71
N GLY A 106 9.25 15.60 -2.63
CA GLY A 106 8.71 16.03 -3.93
C GLY A 106 8.12 14.86 -4.75
N TYR A 107 6.97 15.07 -5.40
CA TYR A 107 6.31 14.02 -6.19
C TYR A 107 7.17 13.55 -7.38
N ASP A 108 7.76 14.48 -8.13
CA ASP A 108 8.58 14.21 -9.31
C ASP A 108 10.06 14.00 -8.99
N ALA A 109 10.44 14.15 -7.71
CA ALA A 109 11.80 13.92 -7.26
C ALA A 109 12.20 12.45 -7.43
N ARG A 110 13.50 12.22 -7.65
CA ARG A 110 14.05 10.86 -7.64
C ARG A 110 13.77 10.23 -6.28
N GLY A 111 13.11 9.08 -6.28
CA GLY A 111 12.79 8.36 -5.06
C GLY A 111 12.15 7.00 -5.33
N GLN A 112 11.87 6.24 -4.27
CA GLN A 112 11.38 4.85 -4.35
C GLN A 112 9.85 4.71 -4.20
N THR A 113 9.08 5.75 -4.51
CA THR A 113 7.62 5.72 -4.37
C THR A 113 6.99 4.74 -5.36
N SER A 114 6.07 3.90 -4.88
CA SER A 114 5.42 2.88 -5.71
C SER A 114 4.01 2.54 -5.22
N VAL A 115 3.04 2.51 -6.11
CA VAL A 115 1.73 1.91 -5.78
C VAL A 115 1.90 0.38 -5.77
N ARG A 116 1.55 -0.30 -4.68
CA ARG A 116 1.73 -1.76 -4.58
C ARG A 116 0.40 -2.49 -4.34
N PHE A 117 -0.04 -3.21 -5.35
CA PHE A 117 -1.15 -4.12 -5.21
C PHE A 117 -0.69 -5.37 -4.45
N MET A 118 -1.48 -5.82 -3.47
CA MET A 118 -1.31 -7.13 -2.84
C MET A 118 -2.64 -7.88 -2.83
N LYS A 119 -2.59 -9.19 -3.04
CA LYS A 119 -3.75 -10.07 -2.98
C LYS A 119 -3.34 -11.31 -2.20
N TYR A 120 -4.05 -11.61 -1.11
CA TYR A 120 -3.81 -12.85 -0.36
C TYR A 120 -4.96 -13.81 -0.64
N HIS A 121 -4.62 -14.98 -1.15
CA HIS A 121 -5.60 -16.03 -1.45
C HIS A 121 -6.02 -16.77 -0.17
N PRO A 122 -7.16 -17.46 -0.14
CA PRO A 122 -7.43 -18.44 0.92
C PRO A 122 -6.30 -19.48 0.99
N ARG A 123 -5.91 -19.93 2.19
CA ARG A 123 -4.88 -20.98 2.36
C ARG A 123 -5.41 -22.35 1.94
N SER A 124 -4.53 -23.15 1.36
CA SER A 124 -4.73 -24.60 1.25
C SER A 124 -4.46 -25.29 2.60
N ALA A 125 -4.91 -26.54 2.76
CA ALA A 125 -4.76 -27.31 4.00
C ALA A 125 -3.28 -27.54 4.41
N GLU A 126 -2.34 -27.55 3.46
CA GLU A 126 -0.90 -27.72 3.74
C GLU A 126 -0.22 -26.46 4.31
N GLU A 127 -0.69 -25.27 3.94
CA GLU A 127 -0.08 -23.98 4.36
C GLU A 127 -0.49 -23.52 5.77
N ALA A 128 -1.44 -24.23 6.41
CA ALA A 128 -1.82 -24.03 7.81
C ALA A 128 -0.66 -24.26 8.80
N LYS A 129 0.41 -24.96 8.37
CA LYS A 129 1.61 -25.26 9.17
C LYS A 129 2.52 -24.05 9.42
N THR A 130 2.31 -22.91 8.77
CA THR A 130 3.18 -21.71 8.87
C THR A 130 2.83 -20.73 10.00
N LYS A 131 2.22 -21.21 11.08
CA LYS A 131 1.71 -20.40 12.22
C LYS A 131 0.74 -19.27 11.79
N ASN A 132 -0.01 -19.45 10.70
CA ASN A 132 -1.08 -18.54 10.26
C ASN A 132 -0.69 -17.08 9.94
N VAL A 133 0.61 -16.77 9.75
CA VAL A 133 1.06 -15.42 9.38
C VAL A 133 1.31 -15.31 7.86
N TRP A 134 0.62 -14.40 7.16
CA TRP A 134 0.78 -14.15 5.72
C TRP A 134 2.06 -13.37 5.38
N LEU A 135 2.33 -12.34 6.17
CA LEU A 135 3.51 -11.50 6.06
C LEU A 135 4.14 -11.48 7.45
N LYS A 136 5.36 -12.02 7.60
CA LYS A 136 6.08 -11.93 8.88
C LYS A 136 6.26 -10.46 9.25
N GLY A 137 6.22 -10.17 10.56
CA GLY A 137 6.42 -8.83 11.10
C GLY A 137 7.65 -8.17 10.47
N ARG A 138 7.45 -6.99 9.90
CA ARG A 138 8.49 -6.19 9.25
C ARG A 138 8.14 -4.72 9.40
N THR A 139 9.16 -3.89 9.49
CA THR A 139 9.03 -2.45 9.31
C THR A 139 8.99 -2.15 7.81
N ASP A 140 8.17 -1.17 7.44
CA ASP A 140 8.16 -0.68 6.07
C ASP A 140 9.40 0.21 5.84
N PHE A 141 9.85 0.27 4.58
CA PHE A 141 10.95 1.13 4.16
C PHE A 141 10.44 2.52 3.80
N GLY A 142 11.23 3.55 4.08
CA GLY A 142 10.90 4.95 3.83
C GLY A 142 10.32 5.68 5.03
N SER A 143 9.70 6.83 4.75
CA SER A 143 9.14 7.73 5.77
C SER A 143 7.73 7.34 6.20
N ILE A 144 6.79 7.26 5.25
CA ILE A 144 5.36 7.02 5.52
C ILE A 144 4.81 6.00 4.51
N THR A 145 3.93 5.12 4.97
CA THR A 145 3.17 4.20 4.11
C THR A 145 1.68 4.46 4.28
N ILE A 146 0.97 4.67 3.17
CA ILE A 146 -0.49 4.82 3.16
C ILE A 146 -1.10 3.45 2.87
N LEU A 147 -1.96 2.98 3.78
CA LEU A 147 -2.53 1.65 3.73
C LEU A 147 -4.03 1.72 3.49
N TRP A 148 -4.48 1.15 2.37
CA TRP A 148 -5.90 1.04 2.01
C TRP A 148 -6.37 -0.41 2.15
N SER A 149 -7.07 -0.75 3.23
CA SER A 149 -7.61 -2.11 3.42
C SER A 149 -9.09 -2.19 3.10
N GLN A 150 -9.51 -3.25 2.41
CA GLN A 150 -10.91 -3.68 2.43
C GLN A 150 -11.31 -4.07 3.88
N PRO A 151 -12.60 -4.01 4.24
CA PRO A 151 -13.10 -4.28 5.59
C PRO A 151 -13.06 -5.79 5.93
N VAL A 152 -11.87 -6.37 5.91
CA VAL A 152 -11.60 -7.78 6.22
C VAL A 152 -10.38 -7.80 7.14
N GLY A 153 -10.52 -8.46 8.30
CA GLY A 153 -9.50 -8.43 9.36
C GLY A 153 -8.19 -9.14 8.99
N GLY A 154 -7.09 -8.79 9.66
CA GLY A 154 -5.81 -9.51 9.53
C GLY A 154 -4.52 -8.65 9.51
N LEU A 155 -4.63 -7.33 9.63
CA LEU A 155 -3.47 -6.50 10.01
C LEU A 155 -3.27 -6.60 11.53
N GLY A 156 -2.12 -7.10 11.97
CA GLY A 156 -1.66 -7.01 13.35
C GLY A 156 -0.58 -5.94 13.47
N ILE A 157 -0.71 -5.05 14.44
CA ILE A 157 0.29 -4.03 14.79
C ILE A 157 0.92 -4.45 16.11
N LEU A 158 2.25 -4.49 16.16
CA LEU A 158 2.98 -4.72 17.39
C LEU A 158 3.12 -3.39 18.14
N SER A 159 2.37 -3.23 19.23
CA SER A 159 2.50 -2.09 20.14
C SER A 159 3.54 -2.40 21.23
N PRO A 160 4.20 -1.39 21.83
CA PRO A 160 5.14 -1.60 22.95
C PRO A 160 4.52 -2.37 24.13
N ASP A 161 3.21 -2.22 24.30
CA ASP A 161 2.43 -2.82 25.39
C ASP A 161 1.83 -4.19 25.03
N MET A 162 2.10 -4.73 23.81
CA MET A 162 1.55 -6.01 23.36
C MET A 162 2.64 -7.07 23.17
N GLU A 163 2.48 -8.20 23.85
CA GLU A 163 3.15 -9.47 23.51
C GLU A 163 2.80 -9.89 22.08
N ALA A 164 3.80 -10.33 21.32
CA ALA A 164 3.66 -10.71 19.91
C ALA A 164 2.76 -11.94 19.73
N GLY A 165 1.43 -11.77 19.64
CA GLY A 165 0.55 -12.94 19.49
C GLY A 165 -0.95 -12.73 19.26
N SER A 166 -1.50 -11.53 19.39
CA SER A 166 -2.96 -11.31 19.25
C SER A 166 -3.40 -11.10 17.79
N THR A 167 -3.15 -12.09 16.93
CA THR A 167 -3.75 -12.10 15.58
C THR A 167 -5.22 -12.49 15.64
N HIS A 168 -6.11 -11.56 15.27
CA HIS A 168 -7.52 -11.88 15.01
C HIS A 168 -7.64 -12.92 13.88
N ARG A 169 -8.38 -13.99 14.17
CA ARG A 169 -8.73 -15.08 13.26
C ARG A 169 -9.61 -14.54 12.12
N ASN A 170 -9.24 -14.76 10.85
CA ASN A 170 -10.05 -15.48 9.84
C ASN A 170 -9.65 -15.26 8.37
N ARG A 171 -10.11 -16.24 7.58
CA ARG A 171 -10.43 -16.35 6.14
C ARG A 171 -9.99 -15.21 5.19
N ALA A 172 -9.27 -15.64 4.14
CA ALA A 172 -9.03 -15.01 2.84
C ALA A 172 -9.16 -13.47 2.78
N VAL A 173 -8.04 -12.77 2.57
CA VAL A 173 -8.01 -11.32 2.71
C VAL A 173 -7.35 -10.63 1.53
N GLU A 174 -8.06 -9.73 0.89
CA GLU A 174 -7.52 -8.88 -0.16
C GLU A 174 -7.11 -7.53 0.46
N TYR A 175 -5.88 -7.09 0.21
CA TYR A 175 -5.31 -5.88 0.84
C TYR A 175 -4.58 -5.03 -0.20
N LEU A 176 -5.00 -3.79 -0.39
CA LEU A 176 -4.23 -2.85 -1.21
C LEU A 176 -3.22 -2.11 -0.34
N ARG A 177 -1.94 -2.10 -0.71
CA ARG A 177 -0.95 -1.24 -0.04
C ARG A 177 -0.44 -0.19 -1.01
N VAL A 178 -0.98 1.02 -0.97
CA VAL A 178 -0.43 2.08 -1.80
C VAL A 178 0.81 2.67 -1.11
N TYR A 179 1.98 2.11 -1.44
CA TYR A 179 3.26 2.52 -0.87
C TYR A 179 3.72 3.88 -1.42
N VAL A 180 3.29 4.98 -0.82
CA VAL A 180 3.89 6.28 -1.13
C VAL A 180 5.19 6.48 -0.34
N CYS A 181 6.27 5.79 -0.74
CA CYS A 181 7.58 5.88 -0.11
C CYS A 181 8.44 6.98 -0.77
N CYS A 182 8.60 8.16 -0.15
CA CYS A 182 9.59 9.15 -0.59
C CYS A 182 10.80 9.11 0.34
N LEU A 183 11.95 8.77 -0.24
CA LEU A 183 13.30 9.25 0.09
C LEU A 183 13.83 9.88 -1.19
#